data_AF-A0A8H4NN38-F1
#
_entry.id   AF-A0A8H4NN38-F1
#
_cell.length_a   1.000
_cell.length_b   1.000
_cell.length_c   1.000
_cell.angle_alpha   90.00
_cell.angle_beta   90.00
_cell.angle_gamma   90.00
#
_symmetry.space_group_name_H-M   'P 1'
#
loop_
_entity.id
_entity.type
_entity.pdbx_description
1 polymer ?
#
loop_
_entity_poly.entity_id
_entity_poly.type
_entity_poly.pdbx_seq_one_letter_code
_entity_poly.pdbx_strand_id
1 'polypeptide(L)'
;MTTSSVTSRPSSTTASSGVSPLSSSVAGGPSGLSSVSSVVSAPSAPSASSAVSAPSAVSAPSVASSLSVVSASSATSVSATSRSTSVASSSTTSSTSSSSILSPTSSTSNAYPLPPNPNAPSLKTSATTSTTSSTIPTTSSKPTATGPSISDPVGNWAFQGCWTEGFLIRALNGKAYADDGMTLESCASFCSGFTYFGAENGRECYCGNQLNFGSVQALNQKDCSATCAGDKTEYCGATSRLQLYKAGKSASPSVDQGNKNFTSYSCVSEPFLGRLLPQLVMTDGNSMTIDTCLEKCWMYKYAGVENGRECWCGNTVNWQGLLPNFGQGKNVSQTDCNMNCPGDNGSWCGGLARMNLYINKSSAMAFLKKHRKRHARGF
;
A
#
# COMPACT_ATOMS: atom_id res chain seq x y z
N MET A 1 -58.61 5.45 -38.64
CA MET A 1 -59.52 5.59 -37.48
C MET A 1 -58.65 6.00 -36.30
N THR A 2 -58.57 7.32 -36.05
CA THR A 2 -59.40 8.08 -35.08
C THR A 2 -58.92 7.86 -33.65
N THR A 3 -57.98 8.71 -33.18
CA THR A 3 -58.22 9.95 -32.38
C THR A 3 -58.39 9.64 -30.89
N SER A 4 -57.46 10.08 -30.03
CA SER A 4 -57.49 11.36 -29.27
C SER A 4 -58.43 11.28 -28.06
N SER A 5 -57.94 11.37 -26.81
CA SER A 5 -57.49 12.58 -26.08
C SER A 5 -58.65 13.44 -25.54
N VAL A 6 -58.33 14.39 -24.64
CA VAL A 6 -59.20 15.39 -23.94
C VAL A 6 -59.76 14.91 -22.58
N THR A 7 -59.85 15.68 -21.47
CA THR A 7 -59.16 16.86 -20.84
C THR A 7 -59.69 16.86 -19.36
N SER A 8 -59.01 17.25 -18.28
CA SER A 8 -58.73 18.64 -17.84
C SER A 8 -57.87 18.73 -16.56
N ARG A 9 -56.96 19.71 -16.52
CA ARG A 9 -56.59 20.53 -15.32
C ARG A 9 -57.23 21.94 -15.52
N PRO A 10 -57.11 22.97 -14.64
CA PRO A 10 -56.21 23.21 -13.50
C PRO A 10 -57.02 23.45 -12.17
N SER A 11 -56.60 24.10 -11.07
CA SER A 11 -55.59 25.15 -10.77
C SER A 11 -55.13 25.10 -9.30
N SER A 12 -53.85 25.40 -9.00
CA SER A 12 -53.34 26.60 -8.25
C SER A 12 -53.53 26.54 -6.72
N THR A 13 -52.64 27.07 -5.84
CA THR A 13 -51.47 27.98 -5.95
C THR A 13 -50.26 27.40 -5.17
N THR A 14 -49.02 27.40 -5.68
CA THR A 14 -48.00 28.50 -5.72
C THR A 14 -47.19 28.66 -4.41
N ALA A 15 -45.87 28.78 -4.50
CA ALA A 15 -44.92 28.90 -3.39
C ALA A 15 -44.21 30.27 -3.37
N SER A 16 -43.51 30.63 -2.28
CA SER A 16 -42.17 31.29 -2.31
C SER A 16 -41.57 31.64 -0.93
N SER A 17 -40.26 31.39 -0.82
CA SER A 17 -39.19 32.27 -0.30
C SER A 17 -39.39 33.26 0.87
N GLY A 18 -38.74 32.97 2.00
CA GLY A 18 -37.56 33.74 2.45
C GLY A 18 -37.69 35.03 3.28
N VAL A 19 -36.50 35.50 3.71
CA VAL A 19 -36.10 36.81 4.31
C VAL A 19 -36.72 37.30 5.65
N SER A 20 -35.83 37.48 6.63
CA SER A 20 -35.90 38.51 7.71
C SER A 20 -35.60 39.92 7.13
N PRO A 21 -35.72 41.05 7.86
CA PRO A 21 -36.04 41.24 9.30
C PRO A 21 -37.13 42.30 9.58
N LEU A 22 -37.33 42.67 10.85
CA LEU A 22 -37.98 43.94 11.24
C LEU A 22 -37.23 44.61 12.42
N SER A 23 -37.38 45.92 12.55
CA SER A 23 -36.61 46.79 13.47
C SER A 23 -37.49 47.70 14.32
N SER A 24 -37.02 48.08 15.51
CA SER A 24 -37.30 49.36 16.23
C SER A 24 -36.35 49.44 17.44
N SER A 25 -35.59 50.50 17.80
CA SER A 25 -35.49 51.94 17.46
C SER A 25 -35.99 52.91 18.55
N VAL A 26 -35.15 53.20 19.56
CA VAL A 26 -35.08 54.44 20.38
C VAL A 26 -33.58 54.58 20.77
N ALA A 27 -32.75 55.47 20.18
CA ALA A 27 -32.64 56.93 20.33
C ALA A 27 -32.02 57.39 21.68
N GLY A 28 -30.91 58.15 21.67
CA GLY A 28 -30.14 58.41 22.93
C GLY A 28 -29.05 59.53 23.00
N GLY A 29 -28.68 60.23 21.92
CA GLY A 29 -27.89 61.48 22.01
C GLY A 29 -26.34 61.38 22.17
N PRO A 30 -25.58 62.50 22.05
CA PRO A 30 -24.19 62.43 21.54
C PRO A 30 -23.12 63.39 22.16
N SER A 31 -21.91 63.30 21.59
CA SER A 31 -20.86 64.35 21.47
C SER A 31 -19.92 64.64 22.66
N GLY A 32 -18.62 64.40 22.44
CA GLY A 32 -17.53 64.72 23.38
C GLY A 32 -16.14 64.64 22.73
N LEU A 33 -15.70 65.74 22.12
CA LEU A 33 -14.42 65.93 21.42
C LEU A 33 -13.18 65.58 22.28
N SER A 34 -12.14 65.00 21.66
CA SER A 34 -10.84 65.69 21.46
C SER A 34 -9.79 64.79 20.80
N SER A 35 -9.01 65.37 19.88
CA SER A 35 -7.79 64.77 19.33
C SER A 35 -6.56 65.43 19.93
N VAL A 36 -5.51 64.67 20.26
CA VAL A 36 -4.16 65.18 20.49
C VAL A 36 -3.12 64.31 19.80
N SER A 37 -2.18 64.95 19.09
CA SER A 37 -1.05 64.32 18.42
C SER A 37 0.24 64.69 19.14
N SER A 38 1.12 63.72 19.41
CA SER A 38 2.56 63.92 19.72
C SER A 38 3.26 62.56 19.63
N VAL A 39 4.02 62.27 18.57
CA VAL A 39 5.46 62.58 18.30
C VAL A 39 6.48 61.77 19.13
N VAL A 40 7.44 61.17 18.42
CA VAL A 40 8.78 60.65 18.82
C VAL A 40 8.87 59.68 20.03
N SER A 41 9.65 58.59 20.05
CA SER A 41 10.96 58.33 19.44
C SER A 41 11.20 56.83 19.21
N ALA A 42 12.20 56.48 18.39
CA ALA A 42 12.77 55.12 18.36
C ALA A 42 14.07 55.05 19.20
N PRO A 43 14.36 53.91 19.88
CA PRO A 43 15.70 53.62 20.38
C PRO A 43 16.59 53.04 19.28
N SER A 44 17.86 53.47 19.23
CA SER A 44 18.84 53.03 18.23
C SER A 44 19.52 51.70 18.58
N ALA A 45 20.06 51.01 17.57
CA ALA A 45 21.03 49.94 17.79
C ALA A 45 22.43 50.52 18.12
N PRO A 46 23.22 49.87 19.00
CA PRO A 46 24.66 50.05 19.03
C PRO A 46 25.33 49.21 17.93
N SER A 47 26.44 49.72 17.38
CA SER A 47 27.30 49.01 16.43
C SER A 47 28.76 49.24 16.80
N ALA A 48 29.63 48.30 16.39
CA ALA A 48 31.10 48.37 16.48
C ALA A 48 31.69 48.34 17.91
N SER A 49 32.94 47.90 18.14
CA SER A 49 33.80 47.00 17.36
C SER A 49 34.99 46.56 18.22
N SER A 50 35.55 45.37 17.98
CA SER A 50 36.97 45.06 18.14
C SER A 50 37.34 43.80 17.35
N ALA A 51 38.55 43.77 16.80
CA ALA A 51 39.07 42.69 15.95
C ALA A 51 40.27 42.00 16.65
N VAL A 52 41.17 41.39 15.86
CA VAL A 52 42.34 40.54 16.23
C VAL A 52 41.99 39.14 16.77
N SER A 53 42.63 38.04 16.34
CA SER A 53 43.59 37.85 15.23
C SER A 53 43.58 36.40 14.71
N ALA A 54 44.03 36.20 13.47
CA ALA A 54 44.51 34.89 12.97
C ALA A 54 46.05 34.81 13.11
N PRO A 55 46.64 33.61 12.98
CA PRO A 55 47.43 33.40 11.76
C PRO A 55 47.42 31.97 11.17
N SER A 56 47.50 31.94 9.83
CA SER A 56 48.31 31.08 8.93
C SER A 56 48.54 29.58 9.17
N ALA A 57 48.49 28.81 8.07
CA ALA A 57 48.89 27.41 7.98
C ALA A 57 50.19 27.22 7.18
N VAL A 58 50.97 26.17 7.53
CA VAL A 58 52.06 25.48 6.81
C VAL A 58 52.36 24.18 7.59
N SER A 59 52.86 23.06 7.05
CA SER A 59 52.99 22.55 5.67
C SER A 59 53.20 21.03 5.74
N ALA A 60 53.04 20.31 4.63
CA ALA A 60 53.43 18.89 4.54
C ALA A 60 54.96 18.70 4.53
N PRO A 61 55.43 17.44 4.68
CA PRO A 61 56.29 16.93 3.62
C PRO A 61 55.84 15.56 3.08
N SER A 62 55.98 15.39 1.77
CA SER A 62 55.89 14.09 1.09
C SER A 62 57.26 13.74 0.53
N VAL A 63 57.70 12.49 0.69
CA VAL A 63 58.81 11.92 -0.11
C VAL A 63 58.45 10.55 -0.68
N ALA A 64 58.74 10.44 -1.97
CA ALA A 64 58.75 9.26 -2.82
C ALA A 64 59.84 8.23 -2.37
N SER A 65 59.91 6.98 -2.83
CA SER A 65 59.05 6.13 -3.68
C SER A 65 59.61 4.70 -3.69
N SER A 66 58.79 3.69 -3.98
CA SER A 66 59.15 2.60 -4.92
C SER A 66 58.00 1.61 -5.17
N LEU A 67 57.70 1.37 -6.46
CA LEU A 67 57.53 0.06 -7.15
C LEU A 67 56.99 -1.14 -6.32
N SER A 68 56.00 -1.91 -6.78
CA SER A 68 55.93 -2.48 -8.14
C SER A 68 54.51 -2.82 -8.61
N VAL A 69 54.35 -2.98 -9.93
CA VAL A 69 53.15 -3.54 -10.59
C VAL A 69 53.22 -5.08 -10.70
N VAL A 70 52.07 -5.75 -10.76
CA VAL A 70 51.83 -6.99 -11.55
C VAL A 70 50.34 -7.16 -11.84
N SER A 71 50.00 -8.04 -12.78
CA SER A 71 48.73 -8.04 -13.52
C SER A 71 47.87 -9.30 -13.33
N ALA A 72 46.70 -9.30 -13.98
CA ALA A 72 45.66 -10.32 -13.96
C ALA A 72 46.03 -11.72 -14.53
N SER A 73 45.10 -12.66 -14.29
CA SER A 73 44.68 -13.78 -15.17
C SER A 73 45.10 -15.24 -14.82
N SER A 74 44.17 -16.16 -15.17
CA SER A 74 44.37 -17.56 -15.58
C SER A 74 44.69 -18.69 -14.57
N ALA A 75 43.61 -19.33 -14.10
CA ALA A 75 43.27 -20.76 -14.29
C ALA A 75 44.31 -21.93 -14.23
N THR A 76 43.86 -23.01 -13.55
CA THR A 76 44.09 -24.48 -13.79
C THR A 76 45.12 -25.25 -12.93
N SER A 77 44.62 -26.26 -12.19
CA SER A 77 45.25 -27.52 -11.67
C SER A 77 46.49 -27.40 -10.72
N VAL A 78 46.88 -28.39 -9.89
CA VAL A 78 46.70 -29.86 -9.87
C VAL A 78 46.45 -30.51 -8.46
N SER A 79 45.92 -31.73 -8.52
CA SER A 79 45.75 -32.86 -7.58
C SER A 79 46.59 -33.02 -6.28
N ALA A 80 45.96 -33.64 -5.26
CA ALA A 80 46.57 -34.72 -4.42
C ALA A 80 45.54 -35.61 -3.65
N THR A 81 45.49 -36.90 -4.02
CA THR A 81 45.42 -38.14 -3.19
C THR A 81 44.77 -38.09 -1.79
N SER A 82 43.75 -38.90 -1.45
CA SER A 82 43.79 -40.38 -1.29
C SER A 82 42.36 -40.94 -1.09
N ARG A 83 41.98 -42.21 -1.21
CA ARG A 83 42.42 -43.48 -1.86
C ARG A 83 41.66 -44.58 -1.09
N SER A 84 40.68 -45.25 -1.71
CA SER A 84 39.84 -46.26 -1.04
C SER A 84 40.52 -47.63 -0.92
N THR A 85 40.02 -48.47 -0.01
CA THR A 85 40.20 -49.94 -0.04
C THR A 85 38.85 -50.64 0.12
N SER A 86 38.74 -51.85 -0.41
CA SER A 86 37.50 -52.62 -0.52
C SER A 86 37.65 -54.00 0.13
N VAL A 87 36.58 -54.48 0.78
CA VAL A 87 36.41 -55.91 1.08
C VAL A 87 35.00 -56.35 0.72
N ALA A 88 34.91 -57.53 0.12
CA ALA A 88 33.67 -58.25 -0.13
C ALA A 88 33.90 -59.72 0.22
N SER A 89 32.89 -60.39 0.77
CA SER A 89 32.88 -61.85 1.01
C SER A 89 31.42 -62.32 1.10
N SER A 90 31.19 -63.57 0.69
CA SER A 90 29.87 -64.15 0.45
C SER A 90 29.59 -65.33 1.40
N SER A 91 28.53 -66.11 1.14
CA SER A 91 28.14 -67.38 1.80
C SER A 91 27.37 -67.23 3.14
N THR A 92 26.42 -68.09 3.55
CA THR A 92 25.69 -69.20 2.86
C THR A 92 24.39 -69.62 3.60
N THR A 93 23.50 -70.35 2.89
CA THR A 93 22.54 -71.39 3.38
C THR A 93 21.49 -71.12 4.49
N SER A 94 20.21 -71.09 4.05
CA SER A 94 19.14 -72.09 4.35
C SER A 94 18.66 -72.43 5.79
N SER A 95 17.32 -72.36 5.99
CA SER A 95 16.42 -73.48 6.43
C SER A 95 15.41 -73.22 7.59
N THR A 96 14.12 -73.49 7.28
CA THR A 96 13.04 -74.11 8.11
C THR A 96 12.41 -73.44 9.37
N SER A 97 11.06 -73.30 9.28
CA SER A 97 10.02 -73.66 10.29
C SER A 97 9.79 -72.79 11.55
N SER A 98 8.58 -72.63 12.11
CA SER A 98 7.13 -72.75 11.72
C SER A 98 6.30 -72.05 12.87
N SER A 99 4.96 -72.01 13.04
CA SER A 99 3.75 -72.63 12.44
C SER A 99 2.48 -71.77 12.72
N SER A 100 1.57 -71.59 11.74
CA SER A 100 0.08 -71.49 11.93
C SER A 100 -0.51 -70.27 12.72
N ILE A 101 -1.83 -69.96 12.73
CA ILE A 101 -3.04 -70.73 12.40
C ILE A 101 -4.21 -69.90 11.78
N LEU A 102 -4.99 -70.57 10.90
CA LEU A 102 -6.42 -70.42 10.54
C LEU A 102 -6.96 -69.32 9.58
N SER A 103 -7.75 -69.81 8.61
CA SER A 103 -8.64 -69.14 7.62
C SER A 103 -10.13 -69.27 8.06
N PRO A 104 -11.23 -69.05 7.27
CA PRO A 104 -11.52 -69.29 5.82
C PRO A 104 -11.93 -68.01 5.03
N THR A 105 -11.84 -67.85 3.69
CA THR A 105 -12.54 -68.49 2.52
C THR A 105 -14.09 -68.42 2.60
N SER A 106 -14.88 -68.10 1.56
CA SER A 106 -14.70 -67.90 0.10
C SER A 106 -15.58 -66.68 -0.35
N SER A 107 -15.85 -66.30 -1.61
CA SER A 107 -15.73 -66.87 -2.98
C SER A 107 -15.64 -65.73 -4.03
N THR A 108 -15.44 -66.07 -5.32
CA THR A 108 -15.56 -65.14 -6.47
C THR A 108 -16.62 -65.64 -7.48
N SER A 109 -17.26 -64.76 -8.25
CA SER A 109 -18.06 -65.13 -9.44
C SER A 109 -18.15 -63.97 -10.44
N ASN A 110 -17.68 -64.18 -11.66
CA ASN A 110 -17.77 -63.23 -12.77
C ASN A 110 -18.83 -63.69 -13.79
N ALA A 111 -19.66 -62.77 -14.29
CA ALA A 111 -20.51 -63.00 -15.46
C ALA A 111 -20.76 -61.69 -16.22
N TYR A 112 -20.36 -61.65 -17.49
CA TYR A 112 -20.78 -60.63 -18.47
C TYR A 112 -21.95 -61.18 -19.30
N PRO A 113 -22.85 -60.31 -19.79
CA PRO A 113 -23.34 -60.51 -21.16
C PRO A 113 -23.58 -59.23 -21.99
N LEU A 114 -22.82 -59.12 -23.08
CA LEU A 114 -23.23 -58.78 -24.46
C LEU A 114 -23.89 -57.41 -24.83
N PRO A 115 -23.74 -56.95 -26.09
CA PRO A 115 -24.24 -55.65 -26.57
C PRO A 115 -25.59 -55.72 -27.34
N PRO A 116 -26.32 -54.60 -27.47
CA PRO A 116 -27.49 -54.49 -28.35
C PRO A 116 -27.12 -54.12 -29.79
N ASN A 117 -27.66 -54.86 -30.76
CA ASN A 117 -27.60 -54.59 -32.20
C ASN A 117 -28.93 -53.95 -32.68
N PRO A 118 -28.96 -53.07 -33.70
CA PRO A 118 -30.14 -52.23 -33.96
C PRO A 118 -31.17 -52.87 -34.91
N ASN A 119 -32.46 -52.58 -34.72
CA ASN A 119 -33.43 -52.43 -35.82
C ASN A 119 -34.82 -51.91 -35.37
N ALA A 120 -35.24 -50.76 -35.94
CA ALA A 120 -36.62 -50.33 -36.20
C ALA A 120 -37.60 -50.12 -35.00
N PRO A 121 -38.76 -49.45 -35.20
CA PRO A 121 -39.25 -48.73 -36.40
C PRO A 121 -39.34 -47.20 -36.23
N SER A 122 -39.63 -46.49 -37.34
CA SER A 122 -39.78 -45.03 -37.38
C SER A 122 -41.24 -44.59 -37.44
N LEU A 123 -41.55 -43.43 -36.85
CA LEU A 123 -42.67 -42.58 -37.29
C LEU A 123 -42.13 -41.29 -37.91
N LYS A 124 -42.83 -40.78 -38.92
CA LYS A 124 -42.52 -39.52 -39.62
C LYS A 124 -43.57 -38.47 -39.24
N THR A 125 -43.16 -37.20 -39.13
CA THR A 125 -43.93 -36.01 -39.54
C THR A 125 -42.95 -34.83 -39.67
N SER A 126 -43.24 -33.89 -40.59
CA SER A 126 -42.25 -32.93 -41.10
C SER A 126 -42.23 -31.59 -40.36
N ALA A 127 -41.02 -31.00 -40.40
CA ALA A 127 -40.60 -29.63 -40.12
C ALA A 127 -41.65 -28.49 -40.10
N THR A 128 -41.35 -27.48 -39.26
CA THR A 128 -41.54 -26.07 -39.63
C THR A 128 -40.32 -25.27 -39.15
N THR A 129 -39.76 -24.45 -40.03
CA THR A 129 -38.50 -23.74 -39.80
C THR A 129 -38.73 -22.43 -39.05
N SER A 130 -38.01 -22.19 -37.95
CA SER A 130 -37.93 -20.88 -37.32
C SER A 130 -36.50 -20.59 -36.83
N THR A 131 -35.79 -19.74 -37.56
CA THR A 131 -34.41 -19.34 -37.25
C THR A 131 -34.38 -18.20 -36.23
N THR A 132 -34.31 -18.52 -34.94
CA THR A 132 -33.96 -17.55 -33.89
C THR A 132 -32.52 -17.78 -33.43
N SER A 133 -31.65 -16.81 -33.73
CA SER A 133 -30.23 -16.83 -33.32
C SER A 133 -30.10 -16.67 -31.81
N SER A 134 -30.03 -17.78 -31.10
CA SER A 134 -29.83 -17.79 -29.64
C SER A 134 -28.36 -17.57 -29.35
N THR A 135 -27.98 -16.32 -29.10
CA THR A 135 -26.64 -15.96 -28.63
C THR A 135 -26.34 -16.73 -27.35
N ILE A 136 -25.27 -17.54 -27.37
CA ILE A 136 -24.78 -18.22 -26.17
C ILE A 136 -24.43 -17.14 -25.14
N PRO A 137 -25.01 -17.15 -23.92
CA PRO A 137 -24.54 -16.28 -22.86
C PRO A 137 -23.12 -16.74 -22.50
N THR A 138 -22.12 -15.95 -22.87
CA THR A 138 -20.72 -16.17 -22.47
C THR A 138 -20.61 -15.92 -20.97
N THR A 139 -20.88 -16.96 -20.19
CA THR A 139 -20.58 -16.99 -18.76
C THR A 139 -19.11 -16.68 -18.58
N SER A 140 -18.81 -15.50 -18.03
CA SER A 140 -17.44 -15.07 -17.80
C SER A 140 -16.79 -16.03 -16.81
N SER A 141 -15.94 -16.92 -17.32
CA SER A 141 -15.23 -17.88 -16.49
C SER A 141 -14.24 -17.11 -15.61
N LYS A 142 -14.55 -17.02 -14.31
CA LYS A 142 -13.61 -16.56 -13.26
C LYS A 142 -12.24 -17.18 -13.54
N PRO A 143 -11.16 -16.38 -13.65
CA PRO A 143 -9.87 -16.89 -14.08
C PRO A 143 -9.40 -18.03 -13.16
N THR A 144 -8.90 -19.11 -13.75
CA THR A 144 -8.39 -20.27 -13.03
C THR A 144 -7.27 -19.83 -12.08
N ALA A 145 -7.52 -19.94 -10.78
CA ALA A 145 -6.58 -19.47 -9.76
C ALA A 145 -5.23 -20.18 -9.90
N THR A 146 -4.16 -19.41 -10.11
CA THR A 146 -2.79 -19.91 -10.36
C THR A 146 -2.04 -20.25 -9.07
N GLY A 147 -2.74 -20.24 -7.92
CA GLY A 147 -2.22 -20.37 -6.57
C GLY A 147 -2.96 -19.43 -5.61
N PRO A 148 -2.64 -19.46 -4.31
CA PRO A 148 -3.20 -18.52 -3.34
C PRO A 148 -2.77 -17.08 -3.61
N SER A 149 -3.69 -16.15 -3.34
CA SER A 149 -3.59 -14.74 -3.66
C SER A 149 -3.98 -13.84 -2.48
N ILE A 150 -3.65 -12.54 -2.59
CA ILE A 150 -4.04 -11.54 -1.60
C ILE A 150 -5.41 -10.99 -1.99
N SER A 151 -6.42 -11.28 -1.18
CA SER A 151 -7.77 -10.74 -1.38
C SER A 151 -7.86 -9.32 -0.81
N ASP A 152 -8.14 -8.35 -1.68
CA ASP A 152 -8.29 -6.94 -1.33
C ASP A 152 -9.28 -6.27 -2.30
N PRO A 153 -10.44 -5.74 -1.85
CA PRO A 153 -10.99 -5.80 -0.48
C PRO A 153 -11.49 -7.20 -0.09
N VAL A 154 -11.65 -7.42 1.22
CA VAL A 154 -12.52 -8.46 1.76
C VAL A 154 -13.85 -7.79 2.14
N GLY A 155 -14.77 -7.68 1.18
CA GLY A 155 -16.06 -6.99 1.37
C GLY A 155 -15.91 -5.49 1.65
N ASN A 156 -16.16 -5.07 2.90
CA ASN A 156 -15.99 -3.68 3.37
C ASN A 156 -14.70 -3.50 4.22
N TRP A 157 -13.70 -4.34 4.00
CA TRP A 157 -12.43 -4.29 4.71
C TRP A 157 -11.25 -4.20 3.74
N ALA A 158 -10.34 -3.26 4.01
CA ALA A 158 -9.17 -2.99 3.19
C ALA A 158 -7.90 -3.65 3.73
N PHE A 159 -7.10 -4.23 2.83
CA PHE A 159 -5.89 -4.93 3.20
C PHE A 159 -4.80 -3.99 3.74
N GLN A 160 -4.12 -4.41 4.81
CA GLN A 160 -3.13 -3.62 5.56
C GLN A 160 -1.70 -4.15 5.41
N GLY A 161 -1.48 -5.23 4.66
CA GLY A 161 -0.22 -5.96 4.63
C GLY A 161 -0.15 -7.08 5.67
N CYS A 162 0.99 -7.76 5.69
CA CYS A 162 1.38 -8.70 6.73
C CYS A 162 1.89 -7.94 7.97
N TRP A 163 1.46 -8.32 9.17
CA TRP A 163 1.85 -7.69 10.44
C TRP A 163 2.38 -8.72 11.44
N THR A 164 3.31 -8.30 12.30
CA THR A 164 3.80 -9.13 13.40
C THR A 164 2.83 -9.13 14.57
N GLU A 165 2.92 -10.17 15.39
CA GLU A 165 2.49 -10.08 16.78
C GLU A 165 3.26 -9.00 17.56
N GLY A 166 2.73 -8.59 18.71
CA GLY A 166 3.42 -7.69 19.65
C GLY A 166 4.44 -8.43 20.50
N PHE A 167 5.27 -7.70 21.24
CA PHE A 167 6.27 -8.32 22.11
C PHE A 167 5.59 -8.98 23.32
N LEU A 168 5.50 -10.32 23.30
CA LEU A 168 4.81 -11.17 24.28
C LEU A 168 3.29 -10.90 24.40
N ILE A 169 2.68 -10.21 23.42
CA ILE A 169 1.25 -9.84 23.42
C ILE A 169 0.64 -9.96 22.02
N ARG A 170 -0.66 -10.29 21.96
CA ARG A 170 -1.44 -10.31 20.71
C ARG A 170 -1.50 -8.90 20.10
N ALA A 171 -1.28 -8.77 18.78
CA ALA A 171 -1.42 -7.53 18.02
C ALA A 171 -2.85 -6.98 18.09
N LEU A 172 -3.84 -7.86 18.01
CA LEU A 172 -5.26 -7.57 18.19
C LEU A 172 -5.79 -8.33 19.41
N ASN A 173 -6.37 -7.61 20.38
CA ASN A 173 -6.79 -8.14 21.69
C ASN A 173 -8.30 -8.00 21.97
N GLY A 174 -9.12 -7.90 20.92
CA GLY A 174 -10.58 -7.92 21.02
C GLY A 174 -11.13 -9.35 21.05
N LYS A 175 -12.14 -9.63 20.23
CA LYS A 175 -12.65 -11.00 20.05
C LYS A 175 -11.67 -11.85 19.25
N ALA A 176 -11.70 -13.16 19.46
CA ALA A 176 -11.00 -14.13 18.62
C ALA A 176 -11.77 -15.45 18.50
N TYR A 177 -11.50 -16.22 17.44
CA TYR A 177 -11.84 -17.65 17.33
C TYR A 177 -10.81 -18.37 16.46
N ALA A 178 -10.85 -19.70 16.44
CA ALA A 178 -10.10 -20.50 15.48
C ALA A 178 -10.95 -21.67 14.99
N ASP A 179 -10.95 -21.92 13.67
CA ASP A 179 -11.84 -22.88 13.01
C ASP A 179 -11.17 -23.45 11.76
N ASP A 180 -11.37 -24.75 11.49
CA ASP A 180 -10.72 -25.43 10.36
C ASP A 180 -11.43 -25.21 9.01
N GLY A 181 -12.56 -24.50 9.02
CA GLY A 181 -13.24 -23.93 7.85
C GLY A 181 -13.06 -22.42 7.70
N MET A 182 -12.14 -21.78 8.45
CA MET A 182 -11.97 -20.31 8.44
C MET A 182 -11.58 -19.76 7.05
N THR A 183 -12.33 -18.75 6.60
CA THR A 183 -12.05 -17.89 5.42
C THR A 183 -11.96 -16.42 5.84
N LEU A 184 -11.39 -15.56 4.98
CA LEU A 184 -11.29 -14.13 5.25
C LEU A 184 -12.68 -13.48 5.46
N GLU A 185 -13.72 -13.89 4.72
CA GLU A 185 -15.08 -13.37 4.91
C GLU A 185 -15.70 -13.81 6.25
N SER A 186 -15.43 -15.04 6.71
CA SER A 186 -15.91 -15.51 8.00
C SER A 186 -15.33 -14.65 9.15
N CYS A 187 -14.04 -14.33 9.05
CA CYS A 187 -13.35 -13.47 10.02
C CYS A 187 -13.83 -12.01 9.93
N ALA A 188 -13.96 -11.48 8.70
CA ALA A 188 -14.50 -10.14 8.42
C ALA A 188 -15.94 -9.94 8.95
N SER A 189 -16.75 -10.99 8.92
CA SER A 189 -18.12 -11.00 9.45
C SER A 189 -18.12 -11.05 10.99
N PHE A 190 -17.33 -11.94 11.59
CA PHE A 190 -17.19 -12.07 13.04
C PHE A 190 -16.65 -10.79 13.71
N CYS A 191 -15.71 -10.11 13.05
CA CYS A 191 -15.13 -8.85 13.49
C CYS A 191 -15.95 -7.60 13.12
N SER A 192 -17.18 -7.75 12.61
CA SER A 192 -18.08 -6.62 12.38
C SER A 192 -18.22 -5.76 13.65
N GLY A 193 -18.02 -4.44 13.48
CA GLY A 193 -17.99 -3.46 14.57
C GLY A 193 -16.60 -3.18 15.17
N PHE A 194 -15.54 -3.84 14.72
CA PHE A 194 -14.14 -3.49 15.07
C PHE A 194 -13.46 -2.65 13.99
N THR A 195 -12.39 -1.92 14.34
CA THR A 195 -11.54 -1.18 13.39
C THR A 195 -10.69 -2.11 12.51
N TYR A 196 -10.26 -3.25 13.05
CA TYR A 196 -9.37 -4.23 12.39
C TYR A 196 -9.84 -5.68 12.59
N PHE A 197 -9.55 -6.52 11.60
CA PHE A 197 -9.42 -7.96 11.78
C PHE A 197 -8.06 -8.43 11.26
N GLY A 198 -7.58 -9.57 11.77
CA GLY A 198 -6.38 -10.23 11.27
C GLY A 198 -6.56 -11.74 11.27
N ALA A 199 -6.19 -12.37 10.16
CA ALA A 199 -6.13 -13.82 10.03
C ALA A 199 -4.71 -14.31 10.31
N GLU A 200 -4.55 -15.31 11.18
CA GLU A 200 -3.26 -15.89 11.57
C GLU A 200 -3.24 -17.41 11.33
N ASN A 201 -2.06 -17.94 11.02
CA ASN A 201 -1.74 -19.38 11.02
C ASN A 201 -2.72 -20.24 10.18
N GLY A 202 -3.35 -19.65 9.17
CA GLY A 202 -4.35 -20.29 8.30
C GLY A 202 -5.74 -20.49 8.91
N ARG A 203 -5.87 -20.61 10.23
CA ARG A 203 -7.12 -21.05 10.91
C ARG A 203 -7.66 -20.12 11.99
N GLU A 204 -6.92 -19.07 12.35
CA GLU A 204 -7.22 -18.22 13.51
C GLU A 204 -7.65 -16.82 13.08
N CYS A 205 -8.65 -16.27 13.76
CA CYS A 205 -9.21 -14.95 13.48
C CYS A 205 -9.17 -14.08 14.75
N TYR A 206 -8.65 -12.86 14.61
CA TYR A 206 -8.53 -11.87 15.69
C TYR A 206 -9.17 -10.55 15.28
N CYS A 207 -9.89 -9.90 16.19
CA CYS A 207 -10.47 -8.57 16.01
C CYS A 207 -9.83 -7.56 16.96
N GLY A 208 -9.73 -6.29 16.57
CA GLY A 208 -9.27 -5.24 17.47
C GLY A 208 -9.56 -3.83 16.97
N ASN A 209 -9.56 -2.85 17.87
CA ASN A 209 -9.79 -1.44 17.50
C ASN A 209 -8.51 -0.64 17.30
N GLN A 210 -7.38 -1.19 17.77
CA GLN A 210 -6.02 -0.66 17.68
C GLN A 210 -5.06 -1.84 17.58
N LEU A 211 -3.83 -1.58 17.12
CA LEU A 211 -2.71 -2.53 17.17
C LEU A 211 -1.91 -2.32 18.46
N ASN A 212 -1.62 -3.40 19.17
CA ASN A 212 -0.84 -3.35 20.41
C ASN A 212 0.65 -3.05 20.18
N PHE A 213 1.30 -2.56 21.24
CA PHE A 213 2.71 -2.16 21.23
C PHE A 213 3.64 -3.29 20.73
N GLY A 214 4.55 -2.93 19.82
CA GLY A 214 5.50 -3.85 19.20
C GLY A 214 4.95 -4.63 18.01
N SER A 215 3.64 -4.58 17.72
CA SER A 215 3.11 -5.05 16.42
C SER A 215 3.52 -4.06 15.32
N VAL A 216 4.21 -4.55 14.30
CA VAL A 216 4.71 -3.76 13.17
C VAL A 216 4.41 -4.46 11.85
N GLN A 217 4.30 -3.69 10.77
CA GLN A 217 4.17 -4.24 9.43
C GLN A 217 5.44 -5.01 9.06
N ALA A 218 5.30 -6.24 8.56
CA ALA A 218 6.43 -7.06 8.13
C ALA A 218 7.02 -6.50 6.83
N LEU A 219 8.35 -6.51 6.71
CA LEU A 219 9.08 -6.00 5.54
C LEU A 219 8.80 -6.77 4.23
N ASN A 220 8.23 -7.98 4.34
CA ASN A 220 7.99 -8.89 3.25
C ASN A 220 6.60 -9.51 3.38
N GLN A 221 5.74 -9.28 2.38
CA GLN A 221 4.38 -9.82 2.37
C GLN A 221 4.34 -11.36 2.34
N LYS A 222 5.40 -12.03 1.88
CA LYS A 222 5.48 -13.50 1.87
C LYS A 222 5.67 -14.11 3.27
N ASP A 223 5.92 -13.30 4.29
CA ASP A 223 5.87 -13.74 5.70
C ASP A 223 4.45 -14.20 6.10
N CYS A 224 3.40 -13.72 5.41
CA CYS A 224 2.03 -14.17 5.56
C CYS A 224 1.64 -15.11 4.40
N SER A 225 2.20 -16.32 4.40
CA SER A 225 2.07 -17.31 3.32
C SER A 225 1.26 -18.57 3.66
N ALA A 226 0.67 -18.68 4.85
CA ALA A 226 -0.28 -19.75 5.17
C ALA A 226 -1.61 -19.51 4.42
N THR A 227 -2.18 -20.58 3.86
CA THR A 227 -3.50 -20.51 3.21
C THR A 227 -4.63 -20.64 4.22
N CYS A 228 -5.76 -19.97 3.96
CA CYS A 228 -6.93 -20.06 4.83
C CYS A 228 -7.42 -21.51 4.96
N ALA A 229 -7.96 -21.88 6.11
CA ALA A 229 -8.33 -23.27 6.41
C ALA A 229 -9.45 -23.74 5.48
N GLY A 230 -10.50 -22.92 5.34
CA GLY A 230 -11.64 -23.15 4.46
C GLY A 230 -11.45 -22.76 2.99
N ASP A 231 -10.56 -21.82 2.66
CA ASP A 231 -10.25 -21.46 1.26
C ASP A 231 -8.73 -21.48 0.95
N LYS A 232 -8.32 -22.32 0.01
CA LYS A 232 -6.92 -22.50 -0.39
C LYS A 232 -6.47 -21.55 -1.51
N THR A 233 -7.33 -20.63 -1.95
CA THR A 233 -7.05 -19.57 -2.94
C THR A 233 -6.69 -18.22 -2.30
N GLU A 234 -6.70 -18.14 -0.96
CA GLU A 234 -6.42 -16.93 -0.17
C GLU A 234 -5.32 -17.16 0.88
N TYR A 235 -4.66 -16.07 1.30
CA TYR A 235 -3.69 -16.08 2.41
C TYR A 235 -4.33 -15.64 3.75
N CYS A 236 -4.09 -16.41 4.80
CA CYS A 236 -4.54 -16.17 6.17
C CYS A 236 -3.34 -16.16 7.16
N GLY A 237 -2.40 -15.24 6.90
CA GLY A 237 -1.28 -14.97 7.80
C GLY A 237 -0.18 -16.03 7.73
N ALA A 238 0.50 -16.24 8.86
CA ALA A 238 1.34 -17.40 9.18
C ALA A 238 1.49 -17.46 10.70
N THR A 239 2.33 -18.37 11.23
CA THR A 239 2.60 -18.44 12.67
C THR A 239 3.22 -17.12 13.18
N SER A 240 2.59 -16.45 14.14
CA SER A 240 2.97 -15.12 14.65
C SER A 240 3.04 -14.03 13.56
N ARG A 241 2.15 -14.12 12.57
CA ARG A 241 1.99 -13.19 11.44
C ARG A 241 0.52 -13.05 11.06
N LEU A 242 -0.05 -11.86 11.23
CA LEU A 242 -1.44 -11.57 10.86
C LEU A 242 -1.48 -11.02 9.43
N GLN A 243 -2.30 -11.64 8.58
CA GLN A 243 -2.80 -10.99 7.37
C GLN A 243 -3.87 -9.99 7.82
N LEU A 244 -3.51 -8.71 7.89
CA LEU A 244 -4.30 -7.69 8.59
C LEU A 244 -5.21 -6.92 7.62
N TYR A 245 -6.42 -6.60 8.10
CA TYR A 245 -7.47 -5.87 7.40
C TYR A 245 -8.07 -4.78 8.30
N LYS A 246 -8.53 -3.67 7.71
CA LYS A 246 -9.10 -2.50 8.42
C LYS A 246 -10.47 -2.15 7.86
N ALA A 247 -11.40 -1.76 8.73
CA ALA A 247 -12.77 -1.43 8.35
C ALA A 247 -12.79 -0.19 7.45
N GLY A 248 -13.39 -0.32 6.27
CA GLY A 248 -13.34 0.67 5.19
C GLY A 248 -13.18 -0.03 3.85
N LYS A 249 -13.81 0.52 2.80
CA LYS A 249 -13.63 0.00 1.44
C LYS A 249 -12.18 0.19 1.00
N SER A 250 -11.61 -0.79 0.33
CA SER A 250 -10.41 -0.57 -0.49
C SER A 250 -10.78 0.36 -1.64
N ALA A 251 -10.52 1.65 -1.47
CA ALA A 251 -10.17 2.47 -2.62
C ALA A 251 -8.87 1.90 -3.17
N SER A 252 -8.83 1.59 -4.47
CA SER A 252 -7.58 1.18 -5.13
C SER A 252 -6.53 2.27 -4.86
N PRO A 253 -5.36 1.94 -4.26
CA PRO A 253 -4.43 2.94 -3.76
C PRO A 253 -4.04 3.95 -4.84
N SER A 254 -4.15 5.24 -4.49
CA SER A 254 -4.19 6.31 -5.48
C SER A 254 -3.33 7.52 -5.10
N VAL A 255 -3.26 8.49 -6.02
CA VAL A 255 -2.53 9.73 -5.84
C VAL A 255 -3.43 10.73 -5.10
N ASP A 256 -3.23 10.88 -3.79
CA ASP A 256 -3.79 12.01 -3.06
C ASP A 256 -3.30 13.31 -3.73
N GLN A 257 -4.25 14.20 -4.03
CA GLN A 257 -4.03 15.47 -4.71
C GLN A 257 -3.51 16.57 -3.77
N GLY A 258 -3.49 16.33 -2.46
CA GLY A 258 -3.07 17.26 -1.42
C GLY A 258 -4.22 18.09 -0.84
N ASN A 259 -3.97 18.62 0.36
CA ASN A 259 -4.99 19.25 1.20
C ASN A 259 -5.25 20.73 0.84
N LYS A 260 -5.80 21.52 1.78
CA LYS A 260 -6.02 22.98 1.62
C LYS A 260 -4.76 23.75 1.19
N ASN A 261 -3.61 23.45 1.80
CA ASN A 261 -2.34 24.20 1.64
C ASN A 261 -1.46 23.68 0.51
N PHE A 262 -1.49 22.37 0.25
CA PHE A 262 -0.56 21.67 -0.65
C PHE A 262 -1.27 21.05 -1.85
N THR A 263 -0.57 20.98 -2.97
CA THR A 263 -0.98 20.18 -4.14
C THR A 263 0.08 19.14 -4.44
N SER A 264 -0.35 17.96 -4.91
CA SER A 264 0.56 16.93 -5.40
C SER A 264 1.43 17.49 -6.54
N TYR A 265 2.70 17.10 -6.58
CA TYR A 265 3.66 17.52 -7.60
C TYR A 265 4.11 16.33 -8.47
N SER A 266 4.62 15.27 -7.84
CA SER A 266 4.99 14.01 -8.51
C SER A 266 5.42 12.94 -7.50
N CYS A 267 5.42 11.67 -7.92
CA CYS A 267 6.35 10.69 -7.35
C CYS A 267 7.80 11.03 -7.77
N VAL A 268 8.71 11.04 -6.81
CA VAL A 268 10.13 11.34 -7.00
C VAL A 268 11.01 10.26 -6.38
N SER A 269 12.18 10.01 -6.97
CA SER A 269 13.22 9.22 -6.31
C SER A 269 14.14 10.10 -5.47
N GLU A 270 14.51 9.61 -4.28
CA GLU A 270 15.61 10.18 -3.52
C GLU A 270 16.93 10.13 -4.33
N PRO A 271 17.88 11.05 -4.09
CA PRO A 271 19.24 10.90 -4.57
C PRO A 271 19.94 9.74 -3.84
N PHE A 272 20.89 9.09 -4.50
CA PHE A 272 21.67 7.97 -3.96
C PHE A 272 22.47 8.34 -2.70
N LEU A 273 22.90 9.60 -2.58
CA LEU A 273 23.55 10.17 -1.40
C LEU A 273 22.99 11.56 -1.12
N GLY A 274 22.68 11.85 0.15
CA GLY A 274 21.91 13.02 0.56
C GLY A 274 20.43 12.70 0.75
N ARG A 275 19.57 13.73 0.82
CA ARG A 275 18.11 13.61 0.84
C ARG A 275 17.45 14.71 0.01
N LEU A 276 16.28 14.47 -0.59
CA LEU A 276 15.53 15.50 -1.33
C LEU A 276 15.06 16.64 -0.42
N LEU A 277 14.47 16.28 0.71
CA LEU A 277 13.92 17.21 1.70
C LEU A 277 14.77 17.15 2.99
N PRO A 278 15.16 18.29 3.58
CA PRO A 278 16.18 18.33 4.62
C PRO A 278 15.67 18.04 6.05
N GLN A 279 14.35 17.94 6.28
CA GLN A 279 13.78 17.82 7.64
C GLN A 279 12.76 16.68 7.71
N LEU A 280 13.07 15.63 8.48
CA LEU A 280 12.07 14.67 8.98
C LEU A 280 11.31 15.33 10.12
N VAL A 281 10.00 15.53 9.98
CA VAL A 281 9.18 16.17 11.04
C VAL A 281 8.36 15.18 11.87
N MET A 282 8.09 13.99 11.34
CA MET A 282 7.53 12.87 12.08
C MET A 282 7.72 11.54 11.34
N THR A 283 7.77 10.45 12.10
CA THR A 283 7.68 9.08 11.59
C THR A 283 6.56 8.37 12.36
N ASP A 284 5.63 7.72 11.66
CA ASP A 284 4.50 7.02 12.25
C ASP A 284 4.20 5.74 11.45
N GLY A 285 4.45 4.58 12.06
CA GLY A 285 4.24 3.28 11.42
C GLY A 285 2.78 2.78 11.45
N ASN A 286 1.87 3.45 12.15
CA ASN A 286 0.55 2.94 12.48
C ASN A 286 -0.59 3.86 11.98
N SER A 287 -0.37 5.18 11.96
CA SER A 287 -1.39 6.18 11.63
C SER A 287 -0.92 7.29 10.67
N MET A 288 0.25 7.15 10.02
CA MET A 288 0.68 8.09 8.97
C MET A 288 -0.39 8.22 7.88
N THR A 289 -0.77 9.46 7.55
CA THR A 289 -1.54 9.84 6.37
C THR A 289 -0.89 11.03 5.69
N ILE A 290 -1.16 11.20 4.39
CA ILE A 290 -0.69 12.35 3.62
C ILE A 290 -1.17 13.65 4.26
N ASP A 291 -2.47 13.81 4.56
CA ASP A 291 -2.98 15.04 5.17
C ASP A 291 -2.30 15.34 6.53
N THR A 292 -2.07 14.33 7.38
CA THR A 292 -1.32 14.53 8.65
C THR A 292 0.06 15.13 8.39
N CYS A 293 0.78 14.62 7.39
CA CYS A 293 2.08 15.16 6.99
C CYS A 293 1.98 16.59 6.43
N LEU A 294 1.00 16.85 5.53
CA LEU A 294 0.76 18.15 4.91
C LEU A 294 0.30 19.21 5.92
N GLU A 295 -0.40 18.81 6.99
CA GLU A 295 -0.73 19.66 8.14
C GLU A 295 0.51 20.01 8.97
N LYS A 296 1.42 19.06 9.25
CA LYS A 296 2.69 19.38 9.94
C LYS A 296 3.58 20.29 9.10
N CYS A 297 3.70 20.03 7.79
CA CYS A 297 4.53 20.81 6.87
C CYS A 297 3.95 22.17 6.47
N TRP A 298 2.83 22.65 7.03
CA TRP A 298 2.07 23.82 6.56
C TRP A 298 2.89 25.10 6.24
N MET A 299 3.96 25.33 7.00
CA MET A 299 4.84 26.51 6.86
C MET A 299 5.94 26.36 5.80
N TYR A 300 6.15 25.16 5.26
CA TYR A 300 7.20 24.85 4.28
C TYR A 300 6.67 24.96 2.84
N LYS A 301 7.58 25.18 1.88
CA LYS A 301 7.23 25.19 0.44
C LYS A 301 6.96 23.79 -0.11
N TYR A 302 7.60 22.78 0.46
CA TYR A 302 7.53 21.39 0.06
C TYR A 302 7.26 20.50 1.28
N ALA A 303 6.50 19.45 1.02
CA ALA A 303 6.17 18.38 1.94
C ALA A 303 6.23 17.07 1.17
N GLY A 304 6.48 15.94 1.83
CA GLY A 304 6.41 14.65 1.18
C GLY A 304 6.37 13.49 2.16
N VAL A 305 5.84 12.38 1.68
CA VAL A 305 5.75 11.12 2.43
C VAL A 305 6.56 10.04 1.73
N GLU A 306 7.35 9.30 2.51
CA GLU A 306 8.27 8.26 2.05
C GLU A 306 8.17 6.99 2.91
N ASN A 307 8.45 5.83 2.30
CA ASN A 307 8.60 4.56 2.99
C ASN A 307 7.36 4.13 3.81
N GLY A 308 6.17 4.57 3.40
CA GLY A 308 4.87 4.36 4.06
C GLY A 308 4.62 5.20 5.32
N ARG A 309 5.68 5.64 6.01
CA ARG A 309 5.62 6.09 7.42
C ARG A 309 6.35 7.39 7.74
N GLU A 310 7.17 7.92 6.83
CA GLU A 310 8.05 9.06 7.10
C GLU A 310 7.50 10.35 6.47
N CYS A 311 7.43 11.44 7.24
CA CYS A 311 7.00 12.75 6.76
C CYS A 311 8.16 13.75 6.74
N TRP A 312 8.44 14.29 5.56
CA TRP A 312 9.56 15.18 5.28
C TRP A 312 9.07 16.55 4.81
N CYS A 313 9.69 17.63 5.28
CA CYS A 313 9.40 19.00 4.83
C CYS A 313 10.66 19.72 4.32
N GLY A 314 10.48 20.75 3.50
CA GLY A 314 11.59 21.57 3.02
C GLY A 314 11.18 22.89 2.35
N ASN A 315 12.10 23.85 2.33
CA ASN A 315 11.96 25.11 1.57
C ASN A 315 12.69 25.11 0.23
N THR A 316 13.32 23.98 -0.08
CA THR A 316 14.14 23.62 -1.26
C THR A 316 14.06 22.11 -1.46
N VAL A 317 14.25 21.64 -2.70
CA VAL A 317 14.37 20.21 -3.04
C VAL A 317 15.77 19.96 -3.58
N ASN A 318 16.53 19.05 -2.97
CA ASN A 318 17.88 18.71 -3.41
C ASN A 318 17.90 17.53 -4.40
N TRP A 319 17.57 17.82 -5.65
CA TRP A 319 17.68 16.85 -6.76
C TRP A 319 19.11 16.33 -6.98
N GLN A 320 20.12 17.16 -6.68
CA GLN A 320 21.52 16.87 -7.00
C GLN A 320 22.16 15.84 -6.06
N GLY A 321 21.60 15.63 -4.87
CA GLY A 321 22.21 14.83 -3.81
C GLY A 321 23.41 15.53 -3.15
N LEU A 322 24.31 14.74 -2.57
CA LEU A 322 25.61 15.19 -2.05
C LEU A 322 26.75 14.99 -3.07
N LEU A 323 26.59 14.09 -4.03
CA LEU A 323 27.55 13.85 -5.11
C LEU A 323 26.96 14.25 -6.47
N PRO A 324 27.41 15.36 -7.07
CA PRO A 324 27.01 15.73 -8.42
C PRO A 324 27.23 14.58 -9.41
N ASN A 325 26.24 14.35 -10.28
CA ASN A 325 26.23 13.32 -11.32
C ASN A 325 26.13 11.86 -10.84
N PHE A 326 26.09 11.57 -9.53
CA PHE A 326 25.97 10.18 -9.03
C PHE A 326 24.59 9.89 -8.44
N GLY A 327 23.70 9.28 -9.25
CA GLY A 327 22.39 8.81 -8.81
C GLY A 327 21.46 9.93 -8.33
N GLN A 328 21.21 10.93 -9.18
CA GLN A 328 20.39 12.09 -8.83
C GLN A 328 18.91 11.76 -8.62
N GLY A 329 18.26 12.52 -7.74
CA GLY A 329 16.82 12.47 -7.55
C GLY A 329 16.09 13.05 -8.77
N LYS A 330 14.93 12.48 -9.11
CA LYS A 330 14.16 12.83 -10.32
C LYS A 330 12.68 12.50 -10.15
N ASN A 331 11.83 13.09 -11.01
CA ASN A 331 10.49 12.56 -11.23
C ASN A 331 10.57 11.14 -11.81
N VAL A 332 9.73 10.23 -11.34
CA VAL A 332 9.65 8.82 -11.78
C VAL A 332 8.21 8.46 -12.16
N SER A 333 7.93 7.18 -12.47
CA SER A 333 6.54 6.74 -12.62
C SER A 333 5.78 6.96 -11.31
N GLN A 334 4.52 7.37 -11.41
CA GLN A 334 3.69 7.54 -10.23
C GLN A 334 3.44 6.21 -9.49
N THR A 335 3.61 5.08 -10.19
CA THR A 335 3.54 3.71 -9.64
C THR A 335 4.82 3.24 -8.93
N ASP A 336 5.90 4.04 -8.94
CA ASP A 336 7.08 3.76 -8.10
C ASP A 336 6.80 4.09 -6.62
N CYS A 337 5.92 5.05 -6.37
CA CYS A 337 5.41 5.39 -5.05
C CYS A 337 4.16 4.54 -4.79
N ASN A 338 4.36 3.29 -4.35
CA ASN A 338 3.32 2.27 -4.28
C ASN A 338 3.08 1.69 -2.87
N MET A 339 3.71 2.24 -1.82
CA MET A 339 3.39 1.87 -0.44
C MET A 339 2.12 2.60 0.01
N ASN A 340 1.13 1.88 0.54
CA ASN A 340 -0.05 2.47 1.18
C ASN A 340 0.36 3.29 2.42
N CYS A 341 -0.44 4.30 2.78
CA CYS A 341 -0.35 4.91 4.10
C CYS A 341 -1.03 4.00 5.15
N PRO A 342 -0.43 3.72 6.33
CA PRO A 342 -1.05 2.87 7.37
C PRO A 342 -2.27 3.54 8.04
N GLY A 343 -2.30 4.87 8.05
CA GLY A 343 -3.49 5.64 8.44
C GLY A 343 -4.60 5.62 7.38
N ASP A 344 -4.26 5.60 6.09
CA ASP A 344 -5.20 5.66 4.95
C ASP A 344 -4.74 4.78 3.76
N ASN A 345 -5.32 3.60 3.64
CA ASN A 345 -4.96 2.66 2.58
C ASN A 345 -5.47 3.06 1.19
N GLY A 346 -6.32 4.08 1.06
CA GLY A 346 -6.76 4.61 -0.25
C GLY A 346 -5.69 5.43 -0.98
N SER A 347 -4.58 5.74 -0.28
CA SER A 347 -3.55 6.67 -0.76
C SER A 347 -2.13 6.10 -0.64
N TRP A 348 -1.24 6.54 -1.54
CA TRP A 348 0.18 6.16 -1.54
C TRP A 348 1.06 7.10 -0.70
N CYS A 349 1.76 6.54 0.29
CA CYS A 349 2.78 7.20 1.13
C CYS A 349 4.21 6.90 0.67
N GLY A 350 4.51 7.16 -0.60
CA GLY A 350 5.83 6.97 -1.19
C GLY A 350 6.19 5.51 -1.46
N GLY A 351 7.46 5.18 -1.28
CA GLY A 351 8.02 3.85 -1.52
C GLY A 351 9.45 3.75 -0.98
N LEU A 352 10.21 2.76 -1.45
CA LEU A 352 11.62 2.58 -1.07
C LEU A 352 12.53 3.51 -1.90
N ALA A 353 13.16 4.51 -1.26
CA ALA A 353 13.86 5.61 -1.94
C ALA A 353 12.94 6.33 -2.94
N ARG A 354 11.69 6.55 -2.53
CA ARG A 354 10.58 7.12 -3.31
C ARG A 354 9.66 7.92 -2.40
N MET A 355 9.35 9.13 -2.83
CA MET A 355 8.51 10.06 -2.06
C MET A 355 7.38 10.60 -2.95
N ASN A 356 6.16 10.64 -2.42
CA ASN A 356 5.12 11.51 -3.00
C ASN A 356 5.47 12.94 -2.59
N LEU A 357 5.94 13.75 -3.54
CA LEU A 357 6.31 15.15 -3.30
C LEU A 357 5.10 16.05 -3.53
N TYR A 358 4.88 16.96 -2.59
CA TYR A 358 3.82 17.97 -2.59
C TYR A 358 4.43 19.36 -2.55
N ILE A 359 3.80 20.31 -3.24
CA ILE A 359 4.20 21.72 -3.28
C ILE A 359 3.10 22.61 -2.70
N ASN A 360 3.48 23.56 -1.85
CA ASN A 360 2.57 24.53 -1.29
C ASN A 360 1.93 25.37 -2.42
N LYS A 361 0.61 25.49 -2.45
CA LYS A 361 -0.15 26.08 -3.57
C LYS A 361 0.25 27.53 -3.85
N SER A 362 0.59 28.29 -2.82
CA SER A 362 1.10 29.67 -2.96
C SER A 362 2.47 29.72 -3.65
N SER A 363 3.35 28.75 -3.34
CA SER A 363 4.65 28.60 -4.00
C SER A 363 4.51 28.16 -5.47
N ALA A 364 3.62 27.21 -5.75
CA ALA A 364 3.30 26.77 -7.11
C ALA A 364 2.73 27.92 -7.97
N MET A 365 1.78 28.68 -7.44
CA MET A 365 1.23 29.87 -8.12
C MET A 365 2.30 30.95 -8.36
N ALA A 366 3.23 31.17 -7.44
CA ALA A 366 4.32 32.11 -7.62
C ALA A 366 5.27 31.69 -8.77
N PHE A 367 5.60 30.38 -8.86
CA PHE A 367 6.39 29.82 -9.96
C PHE A 367 5.69 29.99 -11.32
N LEU A 368 4.41 29.61 -11.42
CA LEU A 368 3.61 29.75 -12.65
C LEU A 368 3.48 31.22 -13.09
N LYS A 369 3.26 32.15 -12.15
CA LYS A 369 3.25 33.59 -12.44
C LYS A 369 4.62 34.09 -12.95
N LYS A 370 5.73 33.56 -12.43
CA LYS A 370 7.09 33.89 -12.90
C LYS A 370 7.37 33.35 -14.30
N HIS A 371 6.92 32.14 -14.64
CA HIS A 371 7.10 31.56 -15.97
C HIS A 371 6.21 32.22 -17.03
N ARG A 372 4.93 32.50 -16.73
CA ARG A 372 4.07 33.29 -17.64
C ARG A 372 4.66 34.68 -17.95
N LYS A 373 5.27 35.35 -16.95
CA LYS A 373 5.98 36.63 -17.15
C LYS A 373 7.30 36.53 -17.92
N ARG A 374 7.85 35.33 -18.17
CA ARG A 374 9.03 35.12 -19.03
C ARG A 374 8.61 34.96 -20.49
N HIS A 375 7.70 34.02 -20.78
CA HIS A 375 7.17 33.85 -22.14
C HIS A 375 6.50 35.13 -22.68
N ALA A 376 5.76 35.88 -21.85
CA ALA A 376 5.19 37.17 -22.21
C ALA A 376 6.24 38.31 -22.43
N ARG A 377 7.54 37.99 -22.38
CA ARG A 377 8.67 38.90 -22.67
C ARG A 377 9.59 38.39 -23.78
N GLY A 378 9.23 37.31 -24.50
CA GLY A 378 9.98 36.83 -25.65
C GLY A 378 11.32 36.14 -25.32
N PHE A 379 11.42 35.53 -24.14
CA PHE A 379 12.51 34.63 -23.73
C PHE A 379 11.96 33.22 -23.46
#